data_AF-A0A522RCY6-F1
#
_entry.id   AF-A0A522RCY6-F1
#
_cell.length_a   1.000
_cell.length_b   1.000
_cell.length_c   1.000
_cell.angle_alpha   90.00
_cell.angle_beta   90.00
_cell.angle_gamma   90.00
#
_symmetry.space_group_name_H-M   'P 1'
#
loop_
_entity.id
_entity.type
_entity.pdbx_description
1 polymer ?
#
loop_
_entity_poly.entity_id
_entity_poly.type
_entity_poly.pdbx_seq_one_letter_code
_entity_poly.pdbx_strand_id
1 'polypeptide(L)'
;ENAFFQAGIEDLGDAEIAQADARSVADAHRLLEHVLPKVSLSVTLGDQSLFEAVLLALGLPRGWRMRLARAFGSSAILAAALADLANPSRSGQLAPDVALLVADGDHERLAGYITERMREAGLSSDAGRSPASIARRLIEKAELRSVRLADEAFAALKTFLSIRAPLDRAADELSKFCAEARLALGVALDTFSARVEAIKAEGVSPEAIRYDAAFGRPLDYYTGLVFEITAERHKRPLLGGGRYDRLLTLLGAAKPIPAVGFSVWLDRVEELRGGAK
;
A
#
# COMPACT_ATOMS: atom_id res chain seq x y z
N GLU A 1 -7.43 -27.20 -12.60
CA GLU A 1 -8.33 -26.04 -12.78
C GLU A 1 -7.83 -24.91 -11.90
N ASN A 2 -7.84 -23.66 -12.37
CA ASN A 2 -7.40 -22.48 -11.61
C ASN A 2 -8.59 -21.82 -10.86
N ALA A 3 -9.48 -22.62 -10.29
CA ALA A 3 -10.62 -22.15 -9.51
C ALA A 3 -10.38 -22.45 -8.03
N PHE A 4 -10.75 -21.54 -7.15
CA PHE A 4 -10.68 -21.69 -5.70
C PHE A 4 -11.87 -20.97 -5.06
N PHE A 5 -12.31 -21.43 -3.90
CA PHE A 5 -13.46 -20.85 -3.22
C PHE A 5 -13.06 -19.77 -2.20
N GLN A 6 -13.86 -18.70 -2.15
CA GLN A 6 -13.73 -17.64 -1.17
C GLN A 6 -15.08 -17.26 -0.55
N ALA A 7 -15.03 -16.88 0.73
CA ALA A 7 -16.14 -16.25 1.45
C ALA A 7 -15.62 -15.01 2.19
N GLY A 8 -16.45 -14.03 2.47
CA GLY A 8 -16.01 -12.76 3.06
C GLY A 8 -17.15 -11.93 3.62
N ILE A 9 -16.78 -10.87 4.34
CA ILE A 9 -17.69 -9.85 4.87
C ILE A 9 -17.16 -8.50 4.42
N GLU A 10 -18.07 -7.63 3.97
CA GLU A 10 -17.77 -6.27 3.54
C GLU A 10 -18.69 -5.30 4.29
N ASP A 11 -18.10 -4.31 4.97
CA ASP A 11 -18.79 -3.16 5.57
C ASP A 11 -18.62 -1.97 4.63
N LEU A 12 -19.75 -1.47 4.12
CA LEU A 12 -19.80 -0.37 3.16
C LEU A 12 -20.61 0.79 3.75
N GLY A 13 -19.93 1.89 4.02
CA GLY A 13 -20.55 3.17 4.39
C GLY A 13 -20.44 3.54 5.87
N ASP A 14 -19.89 2.70 6.75
CA ASP A 14 -19.63 3.12 8.13
C ASP A 14 -18.50 4.17 8.19
N ALA A 15 -18.84 5.34 8.74
CA ALA A 15 -17.95 6.48 8.90
C ALA A 15 -17.07 6.39 10.15
N GLU A 16 -17.41 5.54 11.12
CA GLU A 16 -16.61 5.28 12.32
C GLU A 16 -15.44 4.34 11.98
N ILE A 17 -14.43 4.90 11.31
CA ILE A 17 -13.32 4.17 10.67
C ILE A 17 -12.64 3.17 11.61
N ALA A 18 -12.27 3.60 12.82
CA ALA A 18 -11.57 2.76 13.78
C ALA A 18 -12.42 1.58 14.25
N GLN A 19 -13.71 1.80 14.49
CA GLN A 19 -14.67 0.79 14.92
C GLN A 19 -14.98 -0.20 13.80
N ALA A 20 -15.22 0.29 12.57
CA ALA A 20 -15.45 -0.58 11.42
C ALA A 20 -14.22 -1.46 11.10
N ASP A 21 -13.03 -0.88 11.17
CA ASP A 21 -11.76 -1.60 11.03
C ASP A 21 -11.62 -2.70 12.10
N ALA A 22 -11.89 -2.35 13.37
CA ALA A 22 -11.82 -3.28 14.49
C ALA A 22 -12.81 -4.45 14.36
N ARG A 23 -14.06 -4.17 14.01
CA ARG A 23 -15.07 -5.22 13.76
C ARG A 23 -14.65 -6.16 12.65
N SER A 24 -14.12 -5.63 11.55
CA SER A 24 -13.65 -6.45 10.42
C SER A 24 -12.53 -7.41 10.83
N VAL A 25 -11.55 -6.93 11.61
CA VAL A 25 -10.47 -7.78 12.15
C VAL A 25 -11.02 -8.80 13.15
N ALA A 26 -11.95 -8.40 14.02
CA ALA A 26 -12.53 -9.26 15.02
C ALA A 26 -13.39 -10.38 14.42
N ASP A 27 -14.24 -10.06 13.44
CA ASP A 27 -15.06 -11.06 12.74
C ASP A 27 -14.19 -12.03 11.94
N ALA A 28 -13.13 -11.54 11.30
CA ALA A 28 -12.13 -12.37 10.65
C ALA A 28 -11.46 -13.37 11.62
N HIS A 29 -11.06 -12.88 12.80
CA HIS A 29 -10.43 -13.70 13.84
C HIS A 29 -11.41 -14.75 14.40
N ARG A 30 -12.58 -14.32 14.86
CA ARG A 30 -13.62 -15.19 15.44
C ARG A 30 -14.09 -16.24 14.45
N LEU A 31 -14.22 -15.88 13.16
CA LEU A 31 -14.57 -16.84 12.11
C LEU A 31 -13.54 -17.96 12.05
N LEU A 32 -12.24 -17.64 11.96
CA LEU A 32 -11.18 -18.65 11.86
C LEU A 32 -11.04 -19.47 13.14
N GLU A 33 -11.11 -18.85 14.32
CA GLU A 33 -11.11 -19.57 15.60
C GLU A 33 -12.26 -20.57 15.70
N HIS A 34 -13.45 -20.19 15.22
CA HIS A 34 -14.61 -21.06 15.24
C HIS A 34 -14.43 -22.29 14.34
N VAL A 35 -13.89 -22.12 13.13
CA VAL A 35 -13.74 -23.22 12.16
C VAL A 35 -12.42 -24.01 12.33
N LEU A 36 -11.43 -23.45 13.02
CA LEU A 36 -10.11 -24.04 13.28
C LEU A 36 -9.71 -23.93 14.78
N PRO A 37 -10.50 -24.45 15.73
CA PRO A 37 -10.30 -24.20 17.17
C PRO A 37 -9.01 -24.77 17.78
N LYS A 38 -8.28 -25.62 17.03
CA LYS A 38 -7.02 -26.23 17.47
C LYS A 38 -5.79 -25.67 16.73
N VAL A 39 -5.99 -24.69 15.86
CA VAL A 39 -4.91 -24.12 15.05
C VAL A 39 -4.50 -22.80 15.66
N SER A 40 -3.21 -22.65 15.98
CA SER A 40 -2.63 -21.36 16.35
C SER A 40 -2.64 -20.41 15.15
N LEU A 41 -3.36 -19.31 15.29
CA LEU A 41 -3.48 -18.27 14.27
C LEU A 41 -2.51 -17.12 14.57
N SER A 42 -1.99 -16.50 13.52
CA SER A 42 -1.17 -15.30 13.60
C SER A 42 -1.76 -14.21 12.71
N VAL A 43 -2.08 -13.06 13.31
CA VAL A 43 -2.57 -11.88 12.61
C VAL A 43 -1.40 -10.94 12.34
N THR A 44 -1.29 -10.47 11.10
CA THR A 44 -0.35 -9.41 10.71
C THR A 44 -1.14 -8.21 10.25
N LEU A 45 -0.82 -7.03 10.79
CA LEU A 45 -1.49 -5.77 10.51
C LEU A 45 -0.49 -4.76 9.94
N GLY A 46 -0.89 -4.05 8.89
CA GLY A 46 -0.20 -2.90 8.35
C GLY A 46 -1.17 -1.76 8.08
N ASP A 47 -0.66 -0.60 7.68
CA ASP A 47 -1.48 0.58 7.45
C ASP A 47 -0.91 1.45 6.32
N GLN A 48 -1.62 1.45 5.18
CA GLN A 48 -1.25 2.25 4.03
C GLN A 48 -1.43 3.75 4.28
N SER A 49 -2.45 4.16 5.03
CA SER A 49 -2.70 5.58 5.33
C SER A 49 -1.57 6.16 6.18
N LEU A 50 -1.06 5.37 7.13
CA LEU A 50 0.07 5.76 7.96
C LEU A 50 1.37 5.85 7.14
N PHE A 51 1.61 4.90 6.24
CA PHE A 51 2.75 4.98 5.32
C PHE A 51 2.67 6.21 4.42
N GLU A 52 1.51 6.50 3.83
CA GLU A 52 1.28 7.72 3.03
C GLU A 52 1.50 9.00 3.85
N ALA A 53 1.10 9.02 5.12
CA ALA A 53 1.35 10.14 6.04
C ALA A 53 2.85 10.34 6.33
N VAL A 54 3.62 9.26 6.51
CA VAL A 54 5.09 9.33 6.64
C VAL A 54 5.73 9.90 5.38
N LEU A 55 5.33 9.42 4.20
CA LEU A 55 5.84 9.93 2.93
C LEU A 55 5.53 11.43 2.73
N LEU A 56 4.37 11.89 3.21
CA LEU A 56 4.01 13.30 3.20
C LEU A 56 4.85 14.11 4.18
N ALA A 57 4.98 13.66 5.43
CA ALA A 57 5.72 14.34 6.50
C ALA A 57 7.22 14.46 6.20
N LEU A 58 7.79 13.48 5.49
CA LEU A 58 9.17 13.51 4.98
C LEU A 58 9.38 14.50 3.82
N GLY A 59 8.32 15.14 3.32
CA GLY A 59 8.42 16.16 2.27
C GLY A 59 8.76 15.62 0.88
N LEU A 60 8.58 14.31 0.62
CA LEU A 60 8.89 13.72 -0.69
C LEU A 60 8.05 14.38 -1.79
N PRO A 61 8.57 14.61 -3.01
CA PRO A 61 7.75 15.08 -4.12
C PRO A 61 6.57 14.16 -4.43
N ARG A 62 5.46 14.76 -4.90
CA ARG A 62 4.19 14.05 -5.13
C ARG A 62 4.34 12.75 -5.93
N GLY A 63 5.12 12.76 -7.01
CA GLY A 63 5.28 11.56 -7.84
C GLY A 63 6.04 10.44 -7.13
N TRP A 64 7.01 10.76 -6.26
CA TRP A 64 7.67 9.76 -5.42
C TRP A 64 6.74 9.19 -4.37
N ARG A 65 5.92 10.04 -3.73
CA ARG A 65 4.89 9.59 -2.79
C ARG A 65 3.93 8.60 -3.47
N MET A 66 3.42 8.95 -4.65
CA MET A 66 2.55 8.07 -5.44
C MET A 66 3.23 6.77 -5.85
N ARG A 67 4.50 6.84 -6.27
CA ARG A 67 5.27 5.66 -6.68
C ARG A 67 5.49 4.70 -5.52
N LEU A 68 5.89 5.21 -4.35
CA LEU A 68 6.14 4.41 -3.15
C LEU A 68 4.83 3.85 -2.57
N ALA A 69 3.76 4.66 -2.51
CA ALA A 69 2.46 4.20 -2.03
C ALA A 69 1.93 2.99 -2.83
N ARG A 70 2.03 3.03 -4.16
CA ARG A 70 1.68 1.88 -5.03
C ARG A 70 2.59 0.68 -4.83
N ALA A 71 3.85 0.91 -4.44
CA ALA A 71 4.81 -0.15 -4.24
C ALA A 71 4.66 -0.86 -2.88
N PHE A 72 4.02 -0.23 -1.88
CA PHE A 72 3.95 -0.69 -0.50
C PHE A 72 3.42 -2.12 -0.34
N GLY A 73 2.54 -2.55 -1.25
CA GLY A 73 1.98 -3.90 -1.29
C GLY A 73 2.89 -5.00 -1.82
N SER A 74 4.07 -4.67 -2.33
CA SER A 74 5.00 -5.61 -2.95
C SER A 74 6.42 -5.30 -2.52
N SER A 75 6.97 -6.15 -1.65
CA SER A 75 8.33 -6.00 -1.11
C SER A 75 9.38 -5.84 -2.22
N ALA A 76 9.27 -6.58 -3.33
CA ALA A 76 10.18 -6.46 -4.46
C ALA A 76 10.07 -5.09 -5.17
N ILE A 77 8.84 -4.61 -5.42
CA ILE A 77 8.61 -3.32 -6.09
C ILE A 77 9.00 -2.17 -5.16
N LEU A 78 8.70 -2.27 -3.86
CA LEU A 78 9.08 -1.28 -2.86
C LEU A 78 10.60 -1.18 -2.74
N ALA A 79 11.29 -2.32 -2.65
CA ALA A 79 12.75 -2.35 -2.61
C ALA A 79 13.37 -1.72 -3.87
N ALA A 80 12.83 -2.02 -5.05
CA ALA A 80 13.28 -1.40 -6.30
C ALA A 80 13.01 0.12 -6.32
N ALA A 81 11.85 0.56 -5.86
CA ALA A 81 11.52 1.98 -5.78
C ALA A 81 12.43 2.73 -4.78
N LEU A 82 12.75 2.12 -3.64
CA LEU A 82 13.68 2.68 -2.65
C LEU A 82 15.12 2.72 -3.19
N ALA A 83 15.55 1.68 -3.92
CA ALA A 83 16.88 1.66 -4.54
C ALA A 83 17.04 2.76 -5.60
N ASP A 84 16.02 2.94 -6.46
CA ASP A 84 15.99 4.03 -7.44
C ASP A 84 16.01 5.40 -6.78
N LEU A 85 15.34 5.55 -5.63
CA LEU A 85 15.27 6.80 -4.88
C LEU A 85 16.59 7.14 -4.19
N ALA A 86 17.31 6.13 -3.70
CA ALA A 86 18.62 6.28 -3.08
C ALA A 86 19.70 6.61 -4.13
N ASN A 87 19.64 5.94 -5.28
CA ASN A 87 20.59 6.07 -6.37
C ASN A 87 19.85 6.38 -7.67
N PRO A 88 19.44 7.65 -7.88
CA PRO A 88 18.81 8.06 -9.12
C PRO A 88 19.75 7.80 -10.29
N SER A 89 19.43 6.80 -11.09
CA SER A 89 20.27 6.44 -12.24
C SER A 89 20.22 7.58 -13.26
N ARG A 90 21.37 8.16 -13.60
CA ARG A 90 21.50 9.02 -14.79
C ARG A 90 21.40 8.12 -16.02
N SER A 91 20.20 8.03 -16.58
CA SER A 91 19.95 7.55 -17.95
C SER A 91 20.44 6.14 -18.29
N GLY A 92 19.52 5.19 -18.27
CA GLY A 92 19.62 3.98 -19.09
C GLY A 92 18.23 3.63 -19.62
N GLN A 93 17.84 4.19 -20.79
CA GLN A 93 16.77 3.70 -21.69
C GLN A 93 16.23 4.73 -22.71
N LEU A 94 16.66 5.99 -22.70
CA LEU A 94 16.24 6.96 -23.74
C LEU A 94 17.35 7.13 -24.78
N ALA A 95 16.94 7.27 -26.05
CA ALA A 95 17.84 7.69 -27.11
C ALA A 95 18.43 9.08 -26.76
N PRO A 96 19.67 9.40 -27.16
CA PRO A 96 20.37 10.61 -26.71
C PRO A 96 19.63 11.92 -26.99
N ASP A 97 18.94 11.99 -28.13
CA ASP A 97 18.09 13.08 -28.57
C ASP A 97 16.86 13.27 -27.67
N VAL A 98 16.19 12.17 -27.32
CA VAL A 98 15.07 12.19 -26.37
C VAL A 98 15.54 12.55 -24.97
N ALA A 99 16.71 12.04 -24.55
CA ALA A 99 17.27 12.33 -23.24
C ALA A 99 17.57 13.84 -23.05
N LEU A 100 18.08 14.51 -24.09
CA LEU A 100 18.32 15.97 -24.07
C LEU A 100 17.00 16.75 -23.97
N LEU A 101 16.01 16.43 -24.82
CA LEU A 101 14.70 17.09 -24.78
C LEU A 101 13.97 16.92 -23.44
N VAL A 102 14.13 15.73 -22.84
CA VAL A 102 13.58 15.42 -21.52
C VAL A 102 14.34 16.17 -20.41
N ALA A 103 15.66 16.32 -20.51
CA ALA A 103 16.47 17.07 -19.56
C ALA A 103 16.19 18.58 -19.59
N ASP A 104 15.89 19.13 -20.77
CA ASP A 104 15.54 20.55 -20.95
C ASP A 104 14.12 20.89 -20.48
N GLY A 105 13.28 19.88 -20.17
CA GLY A 105 11.89 20.08 -19.72
C GLY A 105 10.98 20.68 -20.79
N ASP A 106 11.39 20.68 -22.07
CA ASP A 106 10.68 21.30 -23.17
C ASP A 106 9.53 20.39 -23.66
N HIS A 107 8.37 20.60 -23.05
CA HIS A 107 7.17 19.82 -23.32
C HIS A 107 6.71 19.92 -24.77
N GLU A 108 6.83 21.09 -25.39
CA GLU A 108 6.37 21.32 -26.76
C GLU A 108 7.29 20.66 -27.77
N ARG A 109 8.63 20.86 -27.64
CA ARG A 109 9.58 20.21 -28.54
C ARG A 109 9.54 18.69 -28.41
N LEU A 110 9.43 18.17 -27.19
CA LEU A 110 9.33 16.72 -26.99
C LEU A 110 8.03 16.15 -27.57
N ALA A 111 6.90 16.84 -27.43
CA ALA A 111 5.64 16.44 -28.06
C ALA A 111 5.72 16.48 -29.59
N GLY A 112 6.36 17.51 -30.16
CA GLY A 112 6.62 17.62 -31.60
C GLY A 112 7.49 16.47 -32.12
N TYR A 113 8.58 16.16 -31.40
CA TYR A 113 9.45 15.03 -31.71
C TYR A 113 8.68 13.70 -31.69
N ILE A 114 7.87 13.44 -30.65
CA ILE A 114 7.06 12.21 -30.54
C ILE A 114 6.03 12.13 -31.68
N THR A 115 5.41 13.25 -32.04
CA THR A 115 4.45 13.32 -33.16
C THR A 115 5.10 12.85 -34.46
N GLU A 116 6.30 13.35 -34.76
CA GLU A 116 7.02 12.98 -35.98
C GLU A 116 7.43 11.49 -35.98
N ARG A 117 7.91 10.98 -34.84
CA ARG A 117 8.26 9.55 -34.70
C ARG A 117 7.05 8.63 -34.82
N MET A 118 5.89 9.03 -34.31
CA MET A 118 4.65 8.27 -34.48
C MET A 118 4.23 8.24 -35.95
N ARG A 119 4.36 9.37 -36.65
CA ARG A 119 4.09 9.49 -38.09
C ARG A 119 5.00 8.59 -38.92
N GLU A 120 6.31 8.60 -38.66
CA GLU A 120 7.30 7.73 -39.32
C GLU A 120 7.01 6.24 -39.09
N ALA A 121 6.50 5.88 -37.91
CA ALA A 121 6.14 4.51 -37.55
C ALA A 121 4.74 4.08 -38.04
N GLY A 122 3.97 4.96 -38.70
CA GLY A 122 2.60 4.68 -39.15
C GLY A 122 1.58 4.54 -38.02
N LEU A 123 1.86 5.10 -36.84
CA LEU A 123 0.98 5.03 -35.67
C LEU A 123 0.02 6.23 -35.63
N SER A 124 -1.28 5.97 -35.48
CA SER A 124 -2.29 7.02 -35.30
C SER A 124 -2.39 7.49 -33.84
N SER A 125 -2.60 8.79 -33.62
CA SER A 125 -2.86 9.41 -32.32
C SER A 125 -4.22 9.06 -31.71
N ASP A 126 -5.16 8.58 -32.54
CA ASP A 126 -6.59 8.54 -32.17
C ASP A 126 -6.98 7.26 -31.41
N ALA A 127 -6.12 6.24 -31.43
CA ALA A 127 -6.32 4.97 -30.72
C ALA A 127 -5.46 4.83 -29.44
N GLY A 128 -4.64 5.84 -29.12
CA GLY A 128 -3.60 5.75 -28.08
C GLY A 128 -3.42 7.01 -27.24
N ARG A 129 -2.28 7.12 -26.55
CA ARG A 129 -1.92 8.35 -25.81
C ARG A 129 -1.50 9.43 -26.80
N SER A 130 -1.97 10.66 -26.60
CA SER A 130 -1.51 11.79 -27.41
C SER A 130 -0.01 12.06 -27.21
N PRO A 131 0.70 12.57 -28.23
CA PRO A 131 2.12 12.94 -28.11
C PRO A 131 2.41 13.88 -26.94
N ALA A 132 1.54 14.85 -26.69
CA ALA A 132 1.65 15.75 -25.54
C ALA A 132 1.54 15.01 -24.19
N SER A 133 0.69 13.99 -24.09
CA SER A 133 0.57 13.14 -22.89
C SER A 133 1.81 12.26 -22.70
N ILE A 134 2.39 11.75 -23.78
CA ILE A 134 3.64 10.97 -23.74
C ILE A 134 4.81 11.87 -23.31
N ALA A 135 4.96 13.06 -23.91
CA ALA A 135 6.00 14.03 -23.58
C ALA A 135 5.97 14.41 -22.11
N ARG A 136 4.81 14.84 -21.61
CA ARG A 136 4.60 15.18 -20.20
C ARG A 136 5.00 14.04 -19.28
N ARG A 137 4.56 12.80 -19.58
CA ARG A 137 4.91 11.61 -18.78
C ARG A 137 6.39 11.28 -18.80
N LEU A 138 7.09 11.52 -19.92
CA LEU A 138 8.53 11.27 -20.02
C LEU A 138 9.32 12.29 -19.19
N ILE A 139 8.95 13.57 -19.26
CA ILE A 139 9.54 14.64 -18.45
C ILE A 139 9.26 14.39 -16.97
N GLU A 140 8.01 14.18 -16.57
CA GLU A 140 7.64 13.85 -15.17
C GLU A 140 8.43 12.64 -14.66
N LYS A 141 8.57 11.58 -15.49
CA LYS A 141 9.33 10.38 -15.11
C LYS A 141 10.82 10.66 -14.94
N ALA A 142 11.39 11.55 -15.74
CA ALA A 142 12.80 11.92 -15.65
C ALA A 142 13.08 12.89 -14.49
N GLU A 143 12.20 13.87 -14.27
CA GLU A 143 12.26 14.77 -13.11
C GLU A 143 12.20 13.96 -11.82
N LEU A 144 11.24 13.05 -11.68
CA LEU A 144 11.17 12.16 -10.52
C LEU A 144 12.44 11.34 -10.35
N ARG A 145 13.01 10.82 -11.44
CA ARG A 145 14.29 10.10 -11.40
C ARG A 145 15.48 10.97 -11.07
N SER A 146 15.43 12.30 -11.22
CA SER A 146 16.53 13.20 -10.86
C SER A 146 16.53 13.60 -9.39
N VAL A 147 15.37 13.48 -8.72
CA VAL A 147 15.21 13.78 -7.29
C VAL A 147 15.83 12.67 -6.46
N ARG A 148 16.84 13.03 -5.66
CA ARG A 148 17.32 12.24 -4.52
C ARG A 148 16.65 12.73 -3.25
N LEU A 149 16.32 11.81 -2.34
CA LEU A 149 15.97 12.18 -0.96
C LEU A 149 17.19 12.74 -0.23
N ALA A 150 16.96 13.71 0.67
CA ALA A 150 17.96 14.01 1.69
C ALA A 150 18.27 12.73 2.48
N ASP A 151 19.54 12.51 2.84
CA ASP A 151 19.98 11.26 3.47
C ASP A 151 19.24 11.00 4.79
N GLU A 152 18.88 12.07 5.50
CA GLU A 152 18.09 12.04 6.72
C GLU A 152 16.68 11.49 6.47
N ALA A 153 16.02 11.93 5.40
CA ALA A 153 14.66 11.50 5.09
C ALA A 153 14.61 10.07 4.53
N PHE A 154 15.65 9.64 3.79
CA PHE A 154 15.80 8.25 3.40
C PHE A 154 16.09 7.33 4.60
N ALA A 155 16.93 7.76 5.53
CA ALA A 155 17.20 7.04 6.77
C ALA A 155 15.93 6.91 7.62
N ALA A 156 15.17 7.99 7.80
CA ALA A 156 13.90 7.98 8.52
C ALA A 156 12.88 7.02 7.88
N LEU A 157 12.77 7.00 6.54
CA LEU A 157 11.89 6.06 5.84
C LEU A 157 12.29 4.60 6.08
N LYS A 158 13.59 4.30 6.07
CA LYS A 158 14.09 2.96 6.41
C LYS A 158 13.78 2.58 7.87
N THR A 159 13.97 3.52 8.80
CA THR A 159 13.63 3.31 10.21
C THR A 159 12.15 2.99 10.36
N PHE A 160 11.26 3.78 9.77
CA PHE A 160 9.82 3.51 9.76
C PHE A 160 9.50 2.11 9.24
N LEU A 161 10.01 1.76 8.06
CA LEU A 161 9.75 0.47 7.43
C LEU A 161 10.31 -0.72 8.21
N SER A 162 11.19 -0.49 9.20
CA SER A 162 11.74 -1.53 10.06
C SER A 162 10.92 -1.78 11.34
N ILE A 163 9.92 -0.94 11.63
CA ILE A 163 9.09 -1.07 12.83
C ILE A 163 8.29 -2.36 12.77
N ARG A 164 8.53 -3.24 13.74
CA ARG A 164 7.81 -4.49 13.99
C ARG A 164 7.53 -4.57 15.48
N ALA A 165 6.28 -4.67 15.87
CA ALA A 165 5.89 -4.72 17.27
C ALA A 165 4.57 -5.48 17.46
N PRO A 166 4.29 -6.02 18.65
CA PRO A 166 2.92 -6.30 19.08
C PRO A 166 2.04 -5.05 18.93
N LEU A 167 0.76 -5.21 18.57
CA LEU A 167 -0.11 -4.08 18.23
C LEU A 167 -0.35 -3.15 19.44
N ASP A 168 -0.37 -3.69 20.67
CA ASP A 168 -0.48 -2.90 21.91
C ASP A 168 0.71 -1.95 22.14
N ARG A 169 1.87 -2.21 21.51
CA ARG A 169 3.07 -1.36 21.59
C ARG A 169 3.31 -0.54 20.34
N ALA A 170 2.60 -0.82 19.25
CA ALA A 170 2.85 -0.20 17.96
C ALA A 170 2.65 1.33 17.98
N ALA A 171 1.63 1.82 18.69
CA ALA A 171 1.37 3.26 18.79
C ALA A 171 2.50 4.02 19.51
N ASP A 172 3.07 3.41 20.57
CA ASP A 172 4.20 3.97 21.30
C ASP A 172 5.47 4.00 20.44
N GLU A 173 5.77 2.91 19.73
CA GLU A 173 6.91 2.83 18.80
C GLU A 173 6.80 3.84 17.66
N LEU A 174 5.60 4.01 17.10
CA LEU A 174 5.33 5.02 16.07
C LEU A 174 5.51 6.44 16.63
N SER A 175 5.05 6.70 17.86
CA SER A 175 5.20 8.00 18.52
C SER A 175 6.68 8.33 18.79
N LYS A 176 7.46 7.34 19.25
CA LYS A 176 8.89 7.45 19.43
C LYS A 176 9.62 7.74 18.11
N PHE A 177 9.29 7.00 17.06
CA PHE A 177 9.79 7.26 15.72
C PHE A 177 9.50 8.70 15.27
N CYS A 178 8.27 9.19 15.46
CA CYS A 178 7.90 10.55 15.11
C CYS A 178 8.74 11.60 15.86
N ALA A 179 8.99 11.39 17.16
CA ALA A 179 9.80 12.29 17.96
C ALA A 179 11.27 12.32 17.49
N GLU A 180 11.87 11.16 17.25
CA GLU A 180 13.27 11.04 16.79
C GLU A 180 13.46 11.62 15.38
N ALA A 181 12.53 11.32 14.47
CA ALA A 181 12.55 11.83 13.09
C ALA A 181 12.00 13.26 12.96
N ARG A 182 11.48 13.85 14.05
CA ARG A 182 10.81 15.17 14.09
C ARG A 182 9.67 15.30 13.07
N LEU A 183 8.85 14.25 12.98
CA LEU A 183 7.70 14.17 12.08
C LEU A 183 6.39 14.33 12.86
N ALA A 184 5.38 14.87 12.19
CA ALA A 184 4.01 14.92 12.70
C ALA A 184 3.10 14.14 11.75
N LEU A 185 2.52 13.03 12.24
CA LEU A 185 1.59 12.21 11.46
C LEU A 185 0.11 12.58 11.70
N GLY A 186 -0.16 13.39 12.75
CA GLY A 186 -1.49 13.94 13.07
C GLY A 186 -2.57 12.87 13.08
N VAL A 187 -3.66 13.16 12.36
CA VAL A 187 -4.87 12.32 12.27
C VAL A 187 -4.56 10.85 11.92
N ALA A 188 -3.50 10.57 11.14
CA ALA A 188 -3.14 9.19 10.81
C ALA A 188 -2.71 8.38 12.04
N LEU A 189 -1.92 8.98 12.95
CA LEU A 189 -1.50 8.34 14.18
C LEU A 189 -2.64 8.27 15.21
N ASP A 190 -3.49 9.30 15.25
CA ASP A 190 -4.69 9.32 16.10
C ASP A 190 -5.65 8.21 15.70
N THR A 191 -5.91 8.05 14.39
CA THR A 191 -6.77 7.00 13.83
C THR A 191 -6.18 5.61 14.08
N PHE A 192 -4.86 5.46 13.92
CA PHE A 192 -4.18 4.21 14.24
C PHE A 192 -4.38 3.84 15.72
N SER A 193 -4.18 4.79 16.63
CA SER A 193 -4.34 4.56 18.08
C SER A 193 -5.78 4.24 18.46
N ALA A 194 -6.75 4.98 17.89
CA ALA A 194 -8.17 4.71 18.07
C ALA A 194 -8.56 3.29 17.60
N ARG A 195 -7.95 2.81 16.51
CA ARG A 195 -8.17 1.45 16.02
C ARG A 195 -7.64 0.39 16.98
N VAL A 196 -6.46 0.60 17.59
CA VAL A 196 -5.92 -0.34 18.59
C VAL A 196 -6.88 -0.48 19.77
N GLU A 197 -7.40 0.64 20.29
CA GLU A 197 -8.38 0.62 21.38
C GLU A 197 -9.71 -0.02 20.95
N ALA A 198 -10.18 0.22 19.72
CA ALA A 198 -11.38 -0.40 19.20
C ALA A 198 -11.22 -1.92 19.02
N ILE A 199 -10.08 -2.41 18.54
CA ILE A 199 -9.76 -3.85 18.44
C ILE A 199 -9.80 -4.51 19.82
N LYS A 200 -9.23 -3.84 20.83
CA LYS A 200 -9.30 -4.31 22.22
C LYS A 200 -10.74 -4.34 22.74
N ALA A 201 -11.55 -3.34 22.41
CA ALA A 201 -12.97 -3.29 22.80
C ALA A 201 -13.82 -4.39 22.14
N GLU A 202 -13.42 -4.86 20.95
CA GLU A 202 -13.98 -6.05 20.29
C GLU A 202 -13.52 -7.37 20.96
N GLY A 203 -12.71 -7.33 22.00
CA GLY A 203 -12.25 -8.52 22.73
C GLY A 203 -11.16 -9.30 22.01
N VAL A 204 -10.52 -8.71 20.98
CA VAL A 204 -9.31 -9.27 20.37
C VAL A 204 -8.10 -8.72 21.11
N SER A 205 -7.23 -9.60 21.60
CA SER A 205 -5.98 -9.22 22.28
C SER A 205 -5.02 -8.55 21.29
N PRO A 206 -4.71 -7.24 21.45
CA PRO A 206 -3.76 -6.57 20.56
C PRO A 206 -2.34 -7.13 20.70
N GLU A 207 -1.97 -7.72 21.84
CA GLU A 207 -0.67 -8.37 22.03
C GLU A 207 -0.48 -9.57 21.07
N ALA A 208 -1.58 -10.21 20.67
CA ALA A 208 -1.58 -11.35 19.73
C ALA A 208 -1.51 -10.92 18.25
N ILE A 209 -1.66 -9.63 17.96
CA ILE A 209 -1.56 -9.09 16.60
C ILE A 209 -0.16 -8.50 16.39
N ARG A 210 0.52 -8.92 15.33
CA ARG A 210 1.80 -8.33 14.92
C ARG A 210 1.54 -7.13 14.02
N TYR A 211 1.96 -5.96 14.45
CA TYR A 211 2.10 -4.80 13.58
C TYR A 211 3.40 -4.87 12.78
N ASP A 212 3.28 -4.61 11.47
CA ASP A 212 4.38 -4.53 10.53
C ASP A 212 4.22 -3.27 9.66
N ALA A 213 5.09 -2.28 9.89
CA ALA A 213 5.05 -1.01 9.17
C ALA A 213 5.42 -1.10 7.67
N ALA A 214 5.97 -2.23 7.20
CA ALA A 214 6.19 -2.49 5.77
C ALA A 214 5.19 -3.49 5.19
N PHE A 215 4.18 -3.90 5.96
CA PHE A 215 3.16 -4.82 5.49
C PHE A 215 2.08 -4.04 4.72
N GLY A 216 2.15 -4.15 3.40
CA GLY A 216 1.08 -3.77 2.50
C GLY A 216 0.48 -5.01 1.81
N ARG A 217 -0.61 -4.81 1.05
CA ARG A 217 -1.14 -5.82 0.13
C ARG A 217 -0.99 -5.35 -1.32
N PRO A 218 -0.71 -6.25 -2.29
CA PRO A 218 -0.38 -5.89 -3.68
C PRO A 218 -1.55 -5.33 -4.49
N LEU A 219 -2.70 -5.09 -3.86
CA LEU A 219 -3.89 -4.56 -4.50
C LEU A 219 -3.95 -3.05 -4.28
N ASP A 220 -3.79 -2.30 -5.36
CA ASP A 220 -3.69 -0.83 -5.36
C ASP A 220 -4.97 -0.11 -4.85
N TYR A 221 -6.03 -0.84 -4.54
CA TYR A 221 -7.30 -0.27 -4.08
C TYR A 221 -7.35 0.00 -2.57
N TYR A 222 -6.43 -0.56 -1.77
CA TYR A 222 -6.42 -0.29 -0.33
C TYR A 222 -6.04 1.17 -0.03
N THR A 223 -6.59 1.69 1.07
CA THR A 223 -6.49 3.10 1.46
C THR A 223 -6.15 3.31 2.94
N GLY A 224 -6.07 2.24 3.73
CA GLY A 224 -5.83 2.34 5.17
C GLY A 224 -5.31 1.03 5.76
N LEU A 225 -5.97 0.57 6.83
CA LEU A 225 -5.71 -0.74 7.45
C LEU A 225 -5.61 -1.84 6.38
N VAL A 226 -4.61 -2.69 6.51
CA VAL A 226 -4.57 -3.99 5.83
C VAL A 226 -4.17 -5.06 6.82
N PHE A 227 -4.68 -6.27 6.64
CA PHE A 227 -4.33 -7.38 7.51
C PHE A 227 -4.40 -8.73 6.80
N GLU A 228 -3.68 -9.70 7.35
CA GLU A 228 -3.83 -11.11 7.01
C GLU A 228 -3.84 -11.98 8.26
N ILE A 229 -4.44 -13.16 8.14
CA ILE A 229 -4.36 -14.20 9.15
C ILE A 229 -3.74 -15.45 8.52
N THR A 230 -2.70 -15.97 9.14
CA THR A 230 -2.01 -17.21 8.78
C THR A 230 -2.12 -18.22 9.92
N ALA A 231 -1.91 -19.50 9.65
CA ALA A 231 -1.63 -20.48 10.70
C ALA A 231 -0.12 -20.50 10.96
N GLU A 232 0.34 -20.59 12.20
CA GLU A 232 1.79 -20.51 12.54
C GLU A 232 2.68 -21.47 11.72
N ARG A 233 2.16 -22.63 11.34
CA ARG A 233 2.88 -23.66 10.56
C ARG A 233 2.71 -23.53 9.05
N HIS A 234 1.91 -22.57 8.57
CA HIS A 234 1.59 -22.39 7.15
C HIS A 234 1.81 -20.94 6.71
N LYS A 235 2.72 -20.74 5.76
CA LYS A 235 3.04 -19.41 5.23
C LYS A 235 1.97 -18.83 4.30
N ARG A 236 0.97 -19.62 3.88
CA ARG A 236 -0.11 -19.15 3.01
C ARG A 236 -1.20 -18.50 3.86
N PRO A 237 -1.65 -17.27 3.53
CA PRO A 237 -2.73 -16.63 4.29
C PRO A 237 -4.01 -17.44 4.18
N LEU A 238 -4.71 -17.62 5.30
CA LEU A 238 -6.05 -18.20 5.36
C LEU A 238 -7.11 -17.14 5.05
N LEU A 239 -6.79 -15.88 5.37
CA LEU A 239 -7.66 -14.74 5.23
C LEU A 239 -6.83 -13.49 4.95
N GLY A 240 -7.35 -12.60 4.10
CA GLY A 240 -6.78 -11.28 3.86
C GLY A 240 -7.86 -10.22 3.77
N GLY A 241 -7.60 -9.05 4.35
CA GLY A 241 -8.56 -7.96 4.43
C GLY A 241 -7.90 -6.59 4.51
N GLY A 242 -8.74 -5.56 4.55
CA GLY A 242 -8.32 -4.18 4.70
C GLY A 242 -9.35 -3.18 4.23
N ARG A 243 -9.02 -1.89 4.38
CA ARG A 243 -9.84 -0.73 4.06
C ARG A 243 -9.58 -0.20 2.65
N TYR A 244 -10.64 0.12 1.90
CA TYR A 244 -10.59 0.43 0.47
C TYR A 244 -11.59 1.52 0.03
N ASP A 245 -11.57 2.67 0.71
CA ASP A 245 -12.59 3.73 0.58
C ASP A 245 -12.74 4.35 -0.83
N ARG A 246 -11.76 4.13 -1.71
CA ARG A 246 -11.75 4.63 -3.09
C ARG A 246 -12.33 3.65 -4.11
N LEU A 247 -12.50 2.38 -3.75
CA LEU A 247 -12.90 1.34 -4.71
C LEU A 247 -14.26 1.63 -5.34
N LEU A 248 -15.24 2.06 -4.56
CA LEU A 248 -16.59 2.29 -5.05
C LEU A 248 -16.65 3.47 -6.03
N THR A 249 -15.79 4.47 -5.87
CA THR A 249 -15.65 5.58 -6.85
C THR A 249 -15.09 5.08 -8.18
N LEU A 250 -14.15 4.13 -8.16
CA LEU A 250 -13.66 3.49 -9.40
C LEU A 250 -14.75 2.68 -10.11
N LEU A 251 -15.79 2.26 -9.38
CA LEU A 251 -16.94 1.52 -9.88
C LEU A 251 -18.15 2.41 -10.21
N GLY A 252 -18.03 3.74 -10.08
CA GLY A 252 -19.06 4.70 -10.50
C GLY A 252 -19.81 5.42 -9.37
N ALA A 253 -19.46 5.21 -8.10
CA ALA A 253 -20.02 6.01 -7.02
C ALA A 253 -19.59 7.49 -7.14
N ALA A 254 -20.53 8.42 -6.92
CA ALA A 254 -20.28 9.86 -7.09
C ALA A 254 -19.33 10.45 -6.04
N LYS A 255 -19.17 9.81 -4.88
CA LYS A 255 -18.28 10.21 -3.79
C LYS A 255 -17.57 8.97 -3.22
N PRO A 256 -16.41 9.13 -2.55
CA PRO A 256 -15.80 8.04 -1.79
C PRO A 256 -16.80 7.49 -0.75
N ILE A 257 -16.82 6.17 -0.61
CA ILE A 257 -17.65 5.45 0.37
C ILE A 257 -16.67 4.69 1.26
N PRO A 258 -16.62 4.99 2.58
CA PRO A 258 -15.81 4.23 3.51
C PRO A 258 -16.11 2.75 3.38
N ALA A 259 -15.07 1.92 3.26
CA ALA A 259 -15.28 0.49 3.04
C ALA A 259 -14.16 -0.34 3.62
N VAL A 260 -14.50 -1.41 4.33
CA VAL A 260 -13.54 -2.35 4.91
C VAL A 260 -14.12 -3.75 4.89
N GLY A 261 -13.25 -4.74 4.70
CA GLY A 261 -13.69 -6.12 4.78
C GLY A 261 -12.56 -7.11 4.53
N PHE A 262 -12.93 -8.37 4.40
CA PHE A 262 -11.99 -9.46 4.26
C PHE A 262 -12.54 -10.60 3.43
N SER A 263 -11.62 -11.43 2.92
CA SER A 263 -11.93 -12.66 2.23
C SER A 263 -11.08 -13.82 2.77
N VAL A 264 -11.71 -14.98 2.88
CA VAL A 264 -11.19 -16.25 3.40
C VAL A 264 -10.99 -17.21 2.24
N TRP A 265 -9.85 -17.89 2.18
CA TRP A 265 -9.62 -18.98 1.22
C TRP A 265 -10.13 -20.29 1.80
N LEU A 266 -11.30 -20.75 1.35
CA LEU A 266 -12.00 -21.90 1.93
C LEU A 266 -11.21 -23.20 1.78
N ASP A 267 -10.58 -23.42 0.63
CA ASP A 267 -9.78 -24.62 0.37
C ASP A 267 -8.60 -24.73 1.37
N ARG A 268 -7.98 -23.60 1.71
CA ARG A 268 -6.87 -23.57 2.70
C ARG A 268 -7.35 -23.84 4.11
N VAL A 269 -8.55 -23.35 4.44
CA VAL A 269 -9.19 -23.65 5.73
C VAL A 269 -9.56 -25.13 5.80
N GLU A 270 -10.10 -25.70 4.72
CA GLU A 270 -10.45 -27.13 4.64
C GLU A 270 -9.23 -28.04 4.77
N GLU A 271 -8.11 -27.72 4.11
CA GLU A 271 -6.83 -28.44 4.27
C GLU A 271 -6.44 -28.58 5.75
N LEU A 272 -6.57 -27.50 6.53
CA LEU A 272 -6.22 -27.50 7.95
C LEU A 272 -7.25 -28.23 8.83
N ARG A 273 -8.53 -28.19 8.46
CA ARG A 273 -9.57 -28.98 9.15
C ARG A 273 -9.36 -30.49 8.94
N GLY A 274 -8.96 -30.88 7.72
CA GLY A 274 -8.69 -32.28 7.36
C GLY A 274 -7.46 -32.87 8.04
N GLY A 275 -6.41 -32.06 8.24
CA GLY A 275 -5.17 -32.45 8.92
C GLY A 275 -5.22 -32.45 10.45
N ALA A 276 -6.31 -31.97 11.06
CA ALA A 276 -6.52 -31.92 12.51
C ALA A 276 -7.34 -33.10 13.08
N LYS A 277 -7.57 -34.15 12.26
CA LYS A 277 -8.18 -35.42 12.68
C LYS A 277 -7.16 -36.40 13.23
#